data_AF-A0A1H9H2Y4-F1
#
_entry.id   AF-A0A1H9H2Y4-F1
#
_cell.length_a   1.000
_cell.length_b   1.000
_cell.length_c   1.000
_cell.angle_alpha   90.00
_cell.angle_beta   90.00
_cell.angle_gamma   90.00
#
_symmetry.space_group_name_H-M   'P 1'
#
loop_
_entity.id
_entity.type
_entity.pdbx_description
1 polymer ?
#
loop_
_entity_poly.entity_id
_entity_poly.type
_entity_poly.pdbx_seq_one_letter_code
_entity_poly.pdbx_strand_id
1 'polypeptide(L)'
;MLAFMQLIFRYGFLKLQNIPLALSDWQYGLLILSTVLIAAAGYVINNIFDQDTDLENKPDRVIIGKTISESSAYNIYAVLNISGVAIGFYLSNVIVKPSFAAIFILIAATLYIYATSLKQMMVLGNIVVALLLAFSVVIIGIFDLYPAIDAENQLLMANLFSVLLDYALFAFLINFIREIVKDLEDIEGDTNQGMNTLAIALGIAKTTKLIFALGLVSIVALFVYTKTYFVNNNLFIATLYSFMFVLAPLIFFTIKIWTAKSKEEFCTLSILLKWILFFGILSIVIITLNIKHNA
;
A
#
# COMPACT_ATOMS: atom_id res chain seq x y z
N MET A 1 -9.40 -0.47 1.04
CA MET A 1 -8.28 0.06 1.85
C MET A 1 -7.65 1.29 1.20
N LEU A 2 -7.31 1.26 -0.09
CA LEU A 2 -6.71 2.41 -0.80
C LEU A 2 -7.57 3.69 -0.73
N ALA A 3 -8.84 3.64 -1.14
CA ALA A 3 -9.75 4.79 -1.05
C ALA A 3 -9.93 5.27 0.40
N PHE A 4 -10.09 4.33 1.34
CA PHE A 4 -10.22 4.64 2.76
C PHE A 4 -8.99 5.39 3.28
N MET A 5 -7.79 4.94 2.92
CA MET A 5 -6.54 5.60 3.28
C MET A 5 -6.51 7.03 2.77
N GLN A 6 -6.80 7.26 1.49
CA GLN A 6 -6.80 8.61 0.92
C GLN A 6 -7.82 9.53 1.63
N LEU A 7 -9.02 9.03 1.90
CA LEU A 7 -10.02 9.77 2.69
C LEU A 7 -9.52 10.13 4.10
N ILE A 8 -8.91 9.17 4.80
CA ILE A 8 -8.38 9.38 6.15
C ILE A 8 -7.24 10.41 6.16
N PHE A 9 -6.30 10.36 5.21
CA PHE A 9 -5.23 11.36 5.12
C PHE A 9 -5.78 12.74 4.76
N ARG A 10 -6.75 12.84 3.86
CA ARG A 10 -7.33 14.12 3.47
C ARG A 10 -8.11 14.77 4.61
N TYR A 11 -9.12 14.06 5.12
CA TYR A 11 -10.11 14.62 6.04
C TYR A 11 -9.73 14.44 7.51
N GLY A 12 -8.97 13.39 7.83
CA GLY A 12 -8.51 13.08 9.18
C GLY A 12 -7.14 13.66 9.53
N PHE A 13 -6.42 14.23 8.56
CA PHE A 13 -5.13 14.87 8.77
C PHE A 13 -5.01 16.23 8.10
N LEU A 14 -4.94 16.29 6.76
CA LEU A 14 -4.59 17.54 6.04
C LEU A 14 -5.59 18.68 6.26
N LYS A 15 -6.90 18.42 6.11
CA LYS A 15 -7.93 19.44 6.37
C LYS A 15 -7.91 19.94 7.81
N LEU A 16 -7.50 19.10 8.77
CA LEU A 16 -7.45 19.49 10.17
C LEU A 16 -6.29 20.43 10.49
N GLN A 17 -5.31 20.61 9.59
CA GLN A 17 -4.19 21.54 9.73
C GLN A 17 -4.54 22.99 9.32
N ASN A 18 -5.76 23.25 8.83
CA ASN A 18 -6.20 24.58 8.35
C ASN A 18 -5.29 25.21 7.28
N ILE A 19 -4.72 24.38 6.40
CA ILE A 19 -3.87 24.82 5.30
C ILE A 19 -4.66 24.94 3.98
N PRO A 20 -4.20 25.77 3.03
CA PRO A 20 -4.72 25.72 1.67
C PRO A 20 -4.38 24.37 1.03
N LEU A 21 -5.30 23.85 0.23
CA LEU A 21 -5.14 22.57 -0.44
C LEU A 21 -5.54 22.73 -1.90
N ALA A 22 -4.82 22.07 -2.80
CA ALA A 22 -4.95 22.33 -4.23
C ALA A 22 -6.27 21.83 -4.83
N LEU A 23 -6.78 20.68 -4.36
CA LEU A 23 -8.01 20.09 -4.90
C LEU A 23 -9.23 20.43 -4.04
N SER A 24 -10.33 20.82 -4.68
CA SER A 24 -11.65 20.82 -4.05
C SER A 24 -12.13 19.39 -3.74
N ASP A 25 -13.13 19.24 -2.87
CA ASP A 25 -13.54 17.91 -2.38
C ASP A 25 -13.98 16.95 -3.49
N TRP A 26 -14.66 17.44 -4.53
CA TRP A 26 -15.06 16.62 -5.66
C TRP A 26 -13.88 16.25 -6.58
N GLN A 27 -12.90 17.15 -6.75
CA GLN A 27 -11.66 16.86 -7.47
C GLN A 27 -10.81 15.84 -6.71
N TYR A 28 -10.79 15.92 -5.38
CA TYR A 28 -10.16 14.90 -4.55
C TYR A 28 -10.89 13.55 -4.65
N GLY A 29 -12.22 13.57 -4.73
CA GLY A 29 -13.03 12.38 -5.05
C GLY A 29 -12.64 11.75 -6.39
N LEU A 30 -12.35 12.57 -7.40
CA LEU A 30 -11.82 12.11 -8.69
C LEU A 30 -10.41 11.50 -8.56
N LEU A 31 -9.54 12.05 -7.71
CA LEU A 31 -8.21 11.46 -7.46
C LEU A 31 -8.35 10.06 -6.87
N ILE A 32 -9.24 9.91 -5.88
CA ILE A 32 -9.56 8.60 -5.30
C ILE A 32 -10.11 7.66 -6.36
N LEU A 33 -11.08 8.11 -7.15
CA LEU A 33 -11.68 7.30 -8.21
C LEU A 33 -10.62 6.84 -9.23
N SER A 34 -9.75 7.74 -9.70
CA SER A 34 -8.67 7.41 -10.63
C SER A 34 -7.75 6.33 -10.09
N THR A 35 -7.28 6.47 -8.85
CA THR A 35 -6.39 5.48 -8.22
C THR A 35 -7.08 4.14 -7.96
N VAL A 36 -8.37 4.13 -7.61
CA VAL A 36 -9.16 2.90 -7.47
C VAL A 36 -9.37 2.21 -8.82
N LEU A 37 -9.68 2.96 -9.88
CA LEU A 37 -9.88 2.41 -11.23
C LEU A 37 -8.60 1.76 -11.76
N ILE A 38 -7.45 2.42 -11.62
CA ILE A 38 -6.16 1.86 -12.05
C ILE A 38 -5.79 0.64 -11.21
N ALA A 39 -5.99 0.67 -9.88
CA ALA A 39 -5.76 -0.49 -9.03
C ALA A 39 -6.69 -1.65 -9.40
N ALA A 40 -7.97 -1.39 -9.70
CA ALA A 40 -8.93 -2.38 -10.15
C ALA A 40 -8.52 -2.99 -11.50
N ALA A 41 -8.05 -2.17 -12.44
CA ALA A 41 -7.48 -2.67 -13.69
C ALA A 41 -6.28 -3.59 -13.42
N GLY A 42 -5.39 -3.19 -12.50
CA GLY A 42 -4.28 -4.02 -12.01
C GLY A 42 -4.73 -5.39 -11.49
N TYR A 43 -5.79 -5.45 -10.68
CA TYR A 43 -6.35 -6.73 -10.22
C TYR A 43 -6.93 -7.56 -11.37
N VAL A 44 -7.65 -6.93 -12.30
CA VAL A 44 -8.23 -7.64 -13.46
C VAL A 44 -7.14 -8.27 -14.32
N ILE A 45 -6.12 -7.50 -14.72
CA ILE A 45 -5.04 -8.04 -15.55
C ILE A 45 -4.24 -9.11 -14.82
N ASN A 46 -4.03 -8.95 -13.51
CA ASN A 46 -3.39 -9.96 -12.68
C ASN A 46 -4.21 -11.26 -12.69
N ASN A 47 -5.53 -11.21 -12.53
CA ASN A 47 -6.37 -12.40 -12.59
C ASN A 47 -6.45 -13.04 -13.98
N ILE A 48 -6.23 -12.29 -15.07
CA ILE A 48 -6.16 -12.88 -16.43
C ILE A 48 -4.93 -13.77 -16.55
N PHE A 49 -3.77 -13.30 -16.07
CA PHE A 49 -2.51 -14.04 -16.14
C PHE A 49 -2.37 -15.13 -15.08
N ASP A 50 -3.09 -15.01 -13.96
CA ASP A 50 -2.98 -15.92 -12.82
C ASP A 50 -3.96 -17.11 -12.86
N GLN A 51 -4.70 -17.31 -13.95
CA GLN A 51 -5.75 -18.34 -14.01
C GLN A 51 -5.25 -19.73 -13.60
N ASP A 52 -4.11 -20.18 -14.13
CA ASP A 52 -3.56 -21.51 -13.84
C ASP A 52 -3.04 -21.61 -12.39
N THR A 53 -2.31 -20.61 -11.91
CA THR A 53 -1.81 -20.55 -10.53
C THR A 53 -2.94 -20.48 -9.50
N ASP A 54 -3.97 -19.66 -9.75
CA ASP A 54 -5.11 -19.50 -8.86
C ASP A 54 -6.01 -20.75 -8.86
N LEU A 55 -6.08 -21.51 -9.97
CA LEU A 55 -6.79 -22.78 -10.00
C LEU A 55 -6.19 -23.81 -9.04
N GLU A 56 -4.88 -23.82 -8.88
CA GLU A 56 -4.19 -24.71 -7.93
C GLU A 56 -4.25 -24.18 -6.50
N ASN A 57 -3.94 -22.90 -6.30
CA ASN A 57 -3.83 -22.34 -4.96
C ASN A 57 -5.19 -22.06 -4.30
N LYS A 58 -6.17 -21.57 -5.09
CA LYS A 58 -7.45 -20.97 -4.63
C LYS A 58 -8.58 -21.18 -5.69
N PRO A 59 -8.95 -22.44 -6.03
CA PRO A 59 -9.83 -22.77 -7.16
C PRO A 59 -11.21 -22.08 -7.11
N ASP A 60 -11.73 -21.84 -5.91
CA ASP A 60 -13.02 -21.20 -5.67
C ASP A 60 -13.03 -19.68 -5.98
N ARG A 61 -11.84 -19.07 -6.10
CA ARG A 61 -11.69 -17.63 -6.38
C ARG A 61 -11.48 -17.30 -7.86
N VAL A 62 -11.32 -18.31 -8.71
CA VAL A 62 -11.11 -18.12 -10.15
C VAL A 62 -12.43 -17.73 -10.81
N ILE A 63 -12.49 -16.49 -11.31
CA ILE A 63 -13.70 -15.91 -11.94
C ILE A 63 -13.53 -15.85 -13.46
N ILE A 64 -12.33 -15.51 -13.93
CA ILE A 64 -11.97 -15.41 -15.35
C ILE A 64 -11.85 -16.81 -15.94
N GLY A 65 -12.34 -17.01 -17.16
CA GLY A 65 -12.43 -18.32 -17.80
C GLY A 65 -13.63 -19.16 -17.34
N LYS A 66 -14.15 -18.95 -16.12
CA LYS A 66 -15.35 -19.63 -15.59
C LYS A 66 -16.65 -18.84 -15.80
N THR A 67 -16.70 -17.61 -15.26
CA THR A 67 -17.92 -16.78 -15.26
C THR A 67 -17.78 -15.54 -16.14
N ILE A 68 -16.56 -15.01 -16.27
CA ILE A 68 -16.23 -13.89 -17.14
C ILE A 68 -15.26 -14.41 -18.21
N SER A 69 -15.58 -14.17 -19.49
CA SER A 69 -14.66 -14.53 -20.58
C SER A 69 -13.41 -13.65 -20.57
N GLU A 70 -12.28 -14.17 -21.04
CA GLU A 70 -11.03 -13.42 -21.11
C GLU A 70 -11.16 -12.13 -21.92
N SER A 71 -11.87 -12.17 -23.06
CA SER A 71 -12.13 -10.98 -23.87
C SER A 71 -12.91 -9.90 -23.09
N SER A 72 -13.88 -10.30 -22.28
CA SER A 72 -14.62 -9.37 -21.41
C SER A 72 -13.71 -8.81 -20.32
N ALA A 73 -12.84 -9.63 -19.74
CA ALA A 73 -11.87 -9.18 -18.74
C ALA A 73 -10.88 -8.17 -19.32
N TYR A 74 -10.34 -8.39 -20.53
CA TYR A 74 -9.49 -7.41 -21.23
C TYR A 74 -10.23 -6.09 -21.53
N ASN A 75 -11.52 -6.16 -21.91
CA ASN A 75 -12.33 -4.96 -22.10
C ASN A 75 -12.53 -4.20 -20.78
N ILE A 76 -12.82 -4.89 -19.68
CA ILE A 76 -12.94 -4.28 -18.34
C ILE A 76 -11.60 -3.63 -17.96
N TYR A 77 -10.49 -4.33 -18.12
CA TYR A 77 -9.14 -3.81 -17.89
C TYR A 77 -8.89 -2.50 -18.66
N ALA A 78 -9.19 -2.49 -19.96
CA ALA A 78 -8.99 -1.32 -20.81
C ALA A 78 -9.86 -0.13 -20.37
N VAL A 79 -11.16 -0.35 -20.13
CA VAL A 79 -12.10 0.71 -19.71
C VAL A 79 -11.68 1.31 -18.37
N LEU A 80 -11.29 0.48 -17.40
CA LEU A 80 -10.84 0.94 -16.08
C LEU A 80 -9.57 1.79 -16.19
N ASN A 81 -8.55 1.32 -16.92
CA ASN A 81 -7.30 2.07 -17.08
C ASN A 81 -7.48 3.37 -17.86
N ILE A 82 -8.21 3.34 -18.98
CA ILE A 82 -8.48 4.54 -19.78
C ILE A 82 -9.21 5.58 -18.94
N SER A 83 -10.24 5.16 -18.19
CA SER A 83 -10.99 6.06 -17.31
C SER A 83 -10.10 6.63 -16.19
N GLY A 84 -9.32 5.77 -15.52
CA GLY A 84 -8.42 6.21 -14.46
C GLY A 84 -7.37 7.20 -14.94
N VAL A 85 -6.72 6.91 -16.07
CA VAL A 85 -5.71 7.79 -16.68
C VAL A 85 -6.33 9.08 -17.20
N ALA A 86 -7.53 9.04 -17.80
CA ALA A 86 -8.23 10.24 -18.26
C ALA A 86 -8.57 11.18 -17.11
N ILE A 87 -9.05 10.65 -15.98
CA ILE A 87 -9.27 11.44 -14.76
C ILE A 87 -7.94 12.01 -14.25
N GLY A 88 -6.88 11.21 -14.26
CA GLY A 88 -5.55 11.65 -13.86
C GLY A 88 -5.03 12.81 -14.71
N PHE A 89 -5.19 12.73 -16.02
CA PHE A 89 -4.87 13.81 -16.97
C PHE A 89 -5.68 15.08 -16.67
N TYR A 90 -6.99 14.94 -16.43
CA TYR A 90 -7.83 16.07 -16.02
C TYR A 90 -7.29 16.74 -14.75
N LEU A 91 -7.01 15.97 -13.70
CA LEU A 91 -6.51 16.50 -12.42
C LEU A 91 -5.14 17.16 -12.56
N SER A 92 -4.24 16.60 -13.37
CA SER A 92 -2.92 17.20 -13.64
C SER A 92 -3.03 18.58 -14.30
N ASN A 93 -4.04 18.80 -15.16
CA ASN A 93 -4.32 20.11 -15.73
C ASN A 93 -4.96 21.07 -14.72
N VAL A 94 -5.87 20.57 -13.85
CA VAL A 94 -6.48 21.35 -12.76
C VAL A 94 -5.42 21.97 -11.85
N ILE A 95 -4.38 21.20 -11.49
CA ILE A 95 -3.28 21.68 -10.64
C ILE A 95 -2.17 22.41 -11.42
N VAL A 96 -2.38 22.69 -12.72
CA VAL A 96 -1.41 23.38 -13.60
C VAL A 96 -0.06 22.65 -13.71
N LYS A 97 -0.08 21.31 -13.65
CA LYS A 97 1.08 20.42 -13.80
C LYS A 97 0.75 19.28 -14.78
N PRO A 98 0.54 19.56 -16.08
CA PRO A 98 0.14 18.55 -17.06
C PRO A 98 1.12 17.36 -17.16
N SER A 99 2.41 17.57 -16.89
CA SER A 99 3.41 16.50 -16.85
C SER A 99 3.14 15.43 -15.78
N PHE A 100 2.37 15.76 -14.73
CA PHE A 100 2.01 14.79 -13.69
C PHE A 100 1.03 13.72 -14.20
N ALA A 101 0.42 13.90 -15.37
CA ALA A 101 -0.41 12.87 -15.99
C ALA A 101 0.39 11.59 -16.28
N ALA A 102 1.70 11.73 -16.50
CA ALA A 102 2.62 10.62 -16.68
C ALA A 102 2.64 9.66 -15.48
N ILE A 103 2.37 10.14 -14.26
CA ILE A 103 2.31 9.31 -13.05
C ILE A 103 1.27 8.20 -13.20
N PHE A 104 0.06 8.54 -13.65
CA PHE A 104 -1.02 7.57 -13.82
C PHE A 104 -0.72 6.55 -14.92
N ILE A 105 -0.13 7.01 -16.02
CA ILE A 105 0.32 6.15 -17.13
C ILE A 105 1.39 5.18 -16.64
N LEU A 106 2.38 5.67 -15.90
CA LEU A 106 3.46 4.86 -15.35
C LEU A 106 2.92 3.81 -14.38
N ILE A 107 2.01 4.17 -13.48
CA ILE A 107 1.37 3.20 -12.56
C ILE A 107 0.63 2.11 -13.34
N ALA A 108 -0.19 2.49 -14.33
CA ALA A 108 -0.93 1.52 -15.15
C ALA A 108 0.01 0.59 -15.92
N ALA A 109 1.09 1.13 -16.50
CA ALA A 109 2.13 0.36 -17.19
C ALA A 109 2.89 -0.55 -16.22
N THR A 110 3.25 -0.08 -15.03
CA THR A 110 3.92 -0.88 -14.00
C THR A 110 3.05 -2.05 -13.54
N LEU A 111 1.75 -1.84 -13.35
CA LEU A 111 0.81 -2.93 -13.00
C LEU A 111 0.71 -3.99 -14.11
N TYR A 112 0.71 -3.56 -15.37
CA TYR A 112 0.74 -4.49 -16.51
C TYR A 112 2.06 -5.28 -16.55
N ILE A 113 3.21 -4.61 -16.50
CA ILE A 113 4.54 -5.24 -16.52
C ILE A 113 4.71 -6.18 -15.31
N TYR A 114 4.15 -5.80 -14.15
CA TYR A 114 4.10 -6.66 -12.98
C TYR A 114 3.38 -7.98 -13.29
N ALA A 115 2.14 -7.90 -13.78
CA ALA A 115 1.32 -9.07 -14.06
C ALA A 115 1.91 -9.98 -15.13
N THR A 116 2.57 -9.41 -16.16
CA THR A 116 3.13 -10.21 -17.26
C THR A 116 4.51 -10.79 -16.98
N SER A 117 5.32 -10.13 -16.15
CA SER A 117 6.76 -10.41 -16.14
C SER A 117 7.39 -10.35 -14.75
N LEU A 118 7.10 -9.32 -13.95
CA LEU A 118 7.81 -9.15 -12.66
C LEU A 118 7.31 -10.10 -11.58
N LYS A 119 6.06 -10.59 -11.68
CA LYS A 119 5.50 -11.54 -10.71
C LYS A 119 6.32 -12.82 -10.62
N GLN A 120 6.93 -13.25 -11.73
CA GLN A 120 7.76 -14.45 -11.79
C GLN A 120 9.19 -14.24 -11.25
N MET A 121 9.56 -13.00 -10.90
CA MET A 121 10.90 -12.63 -10.45
C MET A 121 10.98 -12.55 -8.93
N MET A 122 11.91 -13.32 -8.36
CA MET A 122 12.19 -13.54 -6.94
C MET A 122 11.81 -12.43 -5.96
N VAL A 123 12.35 -11.21 -6.11
CA VAL A 123 12.14 -10.10 -5.16
C VAL A 123 11.45 -8.90 -5.82
N LEU A 124 11.62 -8.75 -7.13
CA LEU A 124 11.27 -7.52 -7.83
C LEU A 124 9.75 -7.30 -7.86
N GLY A 125 8.97 -8.38 -8.01
CA GLY A 125 7.50 -8.31 -7.93
C GLY A 125 7.02 -7.77 -6.58
N ASN A 126 7.52 -8.32 -5.47
CA ASN A 126 7.14 -7.91 -4.12
C ASN A 126 7.50 -6.44 -3.84
N ILE A 127 8.68 -6.00 -4.29
CA ILE A 127 9.11 -4.59 -4.17
C ILE A 127 8.16 -3.68 -4.93
N VAL A 128 7.82 -4.01 -6.18
CA VAL A 128 6.94 -3.19 -7.02
C VAL A 128 5.55 -3.04 -6.39
N VAL A 129 4.94 -4.13 -5.93
CA VAL A 129 3.62 -4.07 -5.27
C VAL A 129 3.68 -3.25 -3.99
N ALA A 130 4.73 -3.40 -3.19
CA ALA A 130 4.94 -2.59 -1.99
C ALA A 130 5.15 -1.09 -2.32
N LEU A 131 5.92 -0.78 -3.36
CA LEU A 131 6.13 0.59 -3.83
C LEU A 131 4.84 1.22 -4.33
N LEU A 132 4.00 0.49 -5.08
CA LEU A 132 2.72 0.98 -5.56
C LEU A 132 1.76 1.31 -4.39
N LEU A 133 1.73 0.46 -3.36
CA LEU A 133 0.96 0.76 -2.14
C LEU A 133 1.48 2.02 -1.45
N ALA A 134 2.79 2.13 -1.24
CA ALA A 134 3.39 3.30 -0.62
C ALA A 134 3.13 4.59 -1.42
N PHE A 135 3.25 4.49 -2.75
CA PHE A 135 3.01 5.61 -3.66
C PHE A 135 1.57 6.10 -3.61
N SER A 136 0.60 5.25 -3.27
CA SER A 136 -0.78 5.68 -3.07
C SER A 136 -0.95 6.71 -1.95
N VAL A 137 -0.03 6.76 -0.97
CA VAL A 137 0.04 7.82 0.05
C VAL A 137 0.73 9.07 -0.53
N VAL A 138 1.84 8.88 -1.24
CA VAL A 138 2.64 9.97 -1.83
C VAL A 138 1.84 10.79 -2.85
N ILE A 139 0.96 10.15 -3.62
CA ILE A 139 0.14 10.83 -4.63
C ILE A 139 -0.76 11.92 -4.03
N ILE A 140 -1.15 11.78 -2.75
CA ILE A 140 -1.90 12.81 -2.00
C ILE A 140 -1.05 14.06 -1.87
N GLY A 141 0.20 13.92 -1.44
CA GLY A 141 1.13 15.05 -1.33
C GLY A 141 1.40 15.70 -2.67
N ILE A 142 1.57 14.92 -3.73
CA ILE A 142 1.87 15.43 -5.09
C ILE A 142 0.71 16.26 -5.67
N PHE A 143 -0.53 15.80 -5.51
CA PHE A 143 -1.68 16.44 -6.15
C PHE A 143 -2.37 17.49 -5.29
N ASP A 144 -2.11 17.49 -3.98
CA ASP A 144 -2.96 18.22 -3.04
C ASP A 144 -2.18 19.15 -2.10
N LEU A 145 -0.91 18.83 -1.79
CA LEU A 145 -0.02 19.71 -1.04
C LEU A 145 0.93 20.48 -1.96
N TYR A 146 1.66 19.78 -2.83
CA TYR A 146 2.70 20.38 -3.66
C TYR A 146 2.22 21.57 -4.51
N PRO A 147 1.04 21.55 -5.15
CA PRO A 147 0.58 22.69 -5.94
C PRO A 147 0.10 23.88 -5.09
N ALA A 148 -0.14 23.68 -3.80
CA ALA A 148 -0.56 24.72 -2.85
C ALA A 148 0.62 25.35 -2.08
N ILE A 149 1.87 24.97 -2.42
CA ILE A 149 3.07 25.54 -1.79
C ILE A 149 3.28 26.98 -2.26
N ASP A 150 3.45 27.88 -1.30
CA ASP A 150 3.87 29.26 -1.49
C ASP A 150 5.11 29.59 -0.63
N ALA A 151 5.63 30.80 -0.75
CA ALA A 151 6.84 31.22 -0.03
C ALA A 151 6.64 31.29 1.50
N GLU A 152 5.41 31.46 1.98
CA GLU A 152 5.10 31.63 3.40
C GLU A 152 4.84 30.28 4.09
N ASN A 153 4.28 29.31 3.36
CA ASN A 153 3.86 28.02 3.90
C ASN A 153 4.83 26.87 3.60
N GLN A 154 5.92 27.11 2.87
CA GLN A 154 6.84 26.08 2.37
C GLN A 154 7.34 25.12 3.47
N LEU A 155 7.75 25.65 4.63
CA LEU A 155 8.25 24.83 5.73
C LEU A 155 7.15 23.93 6.32
N LEU A 156 5.94 24.46 6.49
CA LEU A 156 4.79 23.70 6.99
C LEU A 156 4.40 22.60 5.99
N MET A 157 4.31 22.92 4.70
CA MET A 157 3.97 21.96 3.65
C MET A 157 5.03 20.86 3.54
N ALA A 158 6.32 21.20 3.67
CA ALA A 158 7.40 20.22 3.69
C ALA A 158 7.28 19.26 4.88
N ASN A 159 6.97 19.76 6.08
CA ASN A 159 6.75 18.93 7.26
C ASN A 159 5.56 17.99 7.07
N LEU A 160 4.43 18.47 6.55
CA LEU A 160 3.25 17.65 6.29
C LEU A 160 3.51 16.60 5.20
N PHE A 161 4.26 16.95 4.16
CA PHE A 161 4.70 16.00 3.14
C PHE A 161 5.64 14.95 3.73
N SER A 162 6.53 15.33 4.65
CA SER A 162 7.41 14.38 5.36
C SER A 162 6.60 13.36 6.14
N VAL A 163 5.51 13.76 6.81
CA VAL A 163 4.60 12.81 7.48
C VAL A 163 4.01 11.81 6.46
N LEU A 164 3.58 12.27 5.27
CA LEU A 164 3.10 11.36 4.23
C LEU A 164 4.19 10.37 3.77
N LEU A 165 5.44 10.82 3.68
CA LEU A 165 6.58 9.96 3.36
C LEU A 165 6.86 8.93 4.46
N ASP A 166 6.77 9.30 5.74
CA ASP A 166 6.92 8.36 6.86
C ASP A 166 5.89 7.23 6.76
N TYR A 167 4.62 7.59 6.49
CA TYR A 167 3.56 6.60 6.29
C TYR A 167 3.77 5.76 5.03
N ALA A 168 4.23 6.36 3.93
CA ALA A 168 4.57 5.62 2.72
C ALA A 168 5.69 4.59 3.00
N LEU A 169 6.70 4.97 3.78
CA LEU A 169 7.80 4.09 4.17
C LEU A 169 7.30 2.91 5.01
N PHE A 170 6.49 3.15 6.05
CA PHE A 170 5.94 2.06 6.85
C PHE A 170 4.96 1.18 6.06
N ALA A 171 4.15 1.78 5.18
CA ALA A 171 3.28 1.02 4.28
C ALA A 171 4.09 0.14 3.33
N PHE A 172 5.20 0.65 2.79
CA PHE A 172 6.15 -0.12 1.99
C PHE A 172 6.73 -1.29 2.78
N LEU A 173 7.33 -1.04 3.95
CA LEU A 173 7.99 -2.08 4.76
C LEU A 173 7.04 -3.21 5.13
N ILE A 174 5.88 -2.87 5.68
CA ILE A 174 4.88 -3.85 6.13
C ILE A 174 4.28 -4.60 4.94
N ASN A 175 3.99 -3.93 3.83
CA ASN A 175 3.43 -4.61 2.67
C ASN A 175 4.48 -5.45 1.91
N PHE A 176 5.74 -5.04 1.90
CA PHE A 176 6.84 -5.84 1.35
C PHE A 176 6.97 -7.16 2.11
N ILE A 177 7.00 -7.10 3.45
CA ILE A 177 6.96 -8.30 4.29
C ILE A 177 5.71 -9.14 3.98
N ARG A 178 4.55 -8.50 3.85
CA ARG A 178 3.28 -9.18 3.58
C ARG A 178 3.26 -9.90 2.24
N GLU A 179 3.83 -9.33 1.18
CA GLU A 179 3.90 -10.01 -0.12
C GLU A 179 4.83 -11.24 -0.04
N ILE A 180 5.96 -11.18 0.68
CA ILE A 180 6.82 -12.37 0.86
C ILE A 180 6.09 -13.45 1.70
N VAL A 181 5.29 -13.06 2.69
CA VAL A 181 4.46 -14.02 3.46
C VAL A 181 3.42 -14.70 2.58
N LYS A 182 2.85 -14.00 1.59
CA LYS A 182 1.94 -14.64 0.62
C LYS A 182 2.67 -15.60 -0.30
N ASP A 183 3.88 -15.30 -0.73
CA ASP A 183 4.68 -16.25 -1.53
C ASP A 183 4.92 -17.57 -0.74
N LEU A 184 5.00 -17.51 0.59
CA LEU A 184 5.03 -18.71 1.45
C LEU A 184 3.67 -19.40 1.56
N GLU A 185 2.57 -18.64 1.55
CA GLU A 185 1.19 -19.17 1.53
C GLU A 185 0.89 -19.93 0.22
N ASP A 186 1.40 -19.43 -0.90
CA ASP A 186 1.09 -19.88 -2.26
C ASP A 186 2.22 -20.75 -2.89
N ILE A 187 3.20 -21.19 -2.08
CA ILE A 187 4.44 -21.87 -2.52
C ILE A 187 4.19 -23.13 -3.37
N GLU A 188 3.17 -23.92 -3.06
CA GLU A 188 2.89 -25.18 -3.79
C GLU A 188 2.45 -24.90 -5.23
N GLY A 189 1.43 -24.04 -5.43
CA GLY A 189 0.97 -23.66 -6.76
C GLY A 189 2.00 -22.86 -7.55
N ASP A 190 2.77 -21.98 -6.88
CA ASP A 190 3.86 -21.25 -7.53
C ASP A 190 4.97 -22.18 -8.03
N THR A 191 5.26 -23.27 -7.30
CA THR A 191 6.26 -24.28 -7.69
C THR A 191 5.81 -25.06 -8.92
N ASN A 192 4.55 -25.51 -8.95
CA ASN A 192 4.00 -26.27 -10.08
C ASN A 192 3.96 -25.46 -11.37
N GLN A 193 3.80 -24.13 -11.25
CA GLN A 193 3.79 -23.19 -12.37
C GLN A 193 5.19 -22.67 -12.76
N GLY A 194 6.26 -23.24 -12.17
CA GLY A 194 7.64 -22.92 -12.51
C GLY A 194 8.08 -21.51 -12.10
N MET A 195 7.42 -20.89 -11.13
CA MET A 195 7.79 -19.56 -10.63
C MET A 195 9.07 -19.62 -9.80
N ASN A 196 9.80 -18.50 -9.74
CA ASN A 196 11.04 -18.40 -8.99
C ASN A 196 10.94 -17.33 -7.89
N THR A 197 9.98 -17.49 -6.97
CA THR A 197 9.75 -16.58 -5.83
C THR A 197 10.82 -16.75 -4.75
N LEU A 198 10.92 -15.78 -3.81
CA LEU A 198 11.82 -15.88 -2.65
C LEU A 198 11.60 -17.19 -1.87
N ALA A 199 10.34 -17.56 -1.68
CA ALA A 199 9.93 -18.76 -0.96
C ALA A 199 10.47 -20.05 -1.61
N ILE A 200 10.44 -20.12 -2.94
CA ILE A 200 10.93 -21.26 -3.74
C ILE A 200 12.47 -21.29 -3.75
N ALA A 201 13.10 -20.16 -4.07
CA ALA A 201 14.55 -20.09 -4.24
C ALA A 201 15.34 -20.30 -2.93
N LEU A 202 14.83 -19.81 -1.80
CA LEU A 202 15.49 -19.94 -0.49
C LEU A 202 14.94 -21.09 0.36
N GLY A 203 13.73 -21.56 0.04
CA GLY A 203 12.95 -22.47 0.88
C GLY A 203 12.31 -21.77 2.08
N ILE A 204 11.32 -22.44 2.68
CA ILE A 204 10.52 -21.92 3.80
C ILE A 204 11.41 -21.45 4.96
N ALA A 205 12.35 -22.27 5.41
CA ALA A 205 13.13 -22.00 6.62
C ALA A 205 14.07 -20.78 6.52
N LYS A 206 14.57 -20.45 5.33
CA LYS A 206 15.41 -19.25 5.14
C LYS A 206 14.54 -18.01 4.90
N THR A 207 13.43 -18.17 4.18
CA THR A 207 12.49 -17.09 3.92
C THR A 207 11.81 -16.59 5.20
N THR A 208 11.40 -17.48 6.10
CA THR A 208 10.84 -17.07 7.41
C THR A 208 11.85 -16.33 8.27
N LYS A 209 13.14 -16.69 8.23
CA LYS A 209 14.23 -15.95 8.91
C LYS A 209 14.47 -14.57 8.30
N LEU A 210 14.39 -14.45 6.98
CA LEU A 210 14.45 -13.16 6.30
C LEU A 210 13.28 -12.26 6.72
N ILE A 211 12.06 -12.79 6.70
CA ILE A 211 10.86 -12.06 7.13
C ILE A 211 10.98 -11.64 8.60
N PHE A 212 11.49 -12.53 9.47
CA PHE A 212 11.76 -12.21 10.87
C PHE A 212 12.73 -11.04 11.02
N ALA A 213 13.84 -11.05 10.28
CA ALA A 213 14.82 -9.96 10.31
C ALA A 213 14.21 -8.63 9.82
N LEU A 214 13.42 -8.66 8.74
CA LEU A 214 12.69 -7.48 8.25
C LEU A 214 11.65 -6.99 9.27
N GLY A 215 10.97 -7.91 9.96
CA GLY A 215 10.06 -7.62 11.06
C GLY A 215 10.75 -6.90 12.22
N LEU A 216 11.92 -7.39 12.65
CA LEU A 216 12.74 -6.73 13.68
C LEU A 216 13.16 -5.31 13.27
N VAL A 217 13.63 -5.13 12.03
CA VAL A 217 13.97 -3.80 11.50
C VAL A 217 12.75 -2.87 11.55
N SER A 218 11.57 -3.37 11.16
CA SER A 218 10.33 -2.61 11.19
C SER A 218 9.90 -2.24 12.61
N ILE A 219 10.06 -3.15 13.58
CA ILE A 219 9.81 -2.90 15.01
C ILE A 219 10.73 -1.81 15.54
N VAL A 220 12.04 -1.90 15.26
CA VAL A 220 13.02 -0.90 15.71
C VAL A 220 12.70 0.46 15.10
N ALA A 221 12.41 0.51 13.80
CA ALA A 221 12.03 1.75 13.11
C ALA A 221 10.77 2.38 13.73
N LEU A 222 9.70 1.60 13.94
CA LEU A 222 8.46 2.09 14.56
C LEU A 222 8.65 2.51 16.01
N PHE A 223 9.47 1.79 16.78
CA PHE A 223 9.78 2.14 18.16
C PHE A 223 10.53 3.47 18.25
N VAL A 224 11.57 3.64 17.43
CA VAL A 224 12.33 4.89 17.35
C VAL A 224 11.42 6.03 16.89
N TYR A 225 10.59 5.81 15.87
CA TYR A 225 9.62 6.80 15.39
C TYR A 225 8.65 7.23 16.50
N THR A 226 8.02 6.27 17.15
CA THR A 226 7.07 6.51 18.25
C THR A 226 7.73 7.24 19.42
N LYS A 227 8.95 6.87 19.79
CA LYS A 227 9.70 7.55 20.86
C LYS A 227 9.99 9.01 20.49
N THR A 228 10.57 9.23 19.30
CA THR A 228 11.01 10.55 18.86
C THR A 228 9.84 11.51 18.64
N TYR A 229 8.76 11.05 18.02
CA TYR A 229 7.67 11.93 17.60
C TYR A 229 6.47 11.93 18.56
N PHE A 230 6.18 10.84 19.27
CA PHE A 230 4.99 10.78 20.14
C PHE A 230 5.36 10.97 21.61
N VAL A 231 6.31 10.17 22.12
CA VAL A 231 6.68 10.20 23.55
C VAL A 231 7.34 11.53 23.92
N ASN A 232 8.34 11.98 23.16
CA ASN A 232 9.04 13.24 23.44
C ASN A 232 8.12 14.47 23.33
N ASN A 233 7.02 14.38 22.58
CA ASN A 233 6.02 15.44 22.44
C ASN A 233 4.79 15.23 23.34
N ASN A 234 4.86 14.34 24.35
CA ASN A 234 3.78 14.06 25.31
C ASN A 234 2.44 13.63 24.66
N LEU A 235 2.48 12.97 23.51
CA LEU A 235 1.31 12.44 22.81
C LEU A 235 0.95 11.05 23.37
N PHE A 236 0.47 11.00 24.62
CA PHE A 236 0.20 9.74 25.32
C PHE A 236 -0.86 8.86 24.65
N ILE A 237 -1.94 9.45 24.13
CA ILE A 237 -3.03 8.71 23.47
C ILE A 237 -2.53 8.09 22.17
N ALA A 238 -1.80 8.87 21.35
CA ALA A 238 -1.19 8.38 20.11
C ALA A 238 -0.15 7.29 20.39
N THR A 239 0.66 7.45 21.45
CA THR A 239 1.65 6.45 21.89
C THR A 239 0.95 5.14 22.28
N LEU A 240 -0.08 5.20 23.11
CA LEU A 240 -0.82 4.02 23.55
C LEU A 240 -1.50 3.32 22.36
N TYR A 241 -2.13 4.08 21.47
CA TYR A 241 -2.75 3.55 20.26
C TYR A 241 -1.72 2.85 19.34
N SER A 242 -0.60 3.51 19.05
CA SER A 242 0.49 2.96 18.22
C SER A 242 1.02 1.67 18.83
N PHE A 243 1.23 1.65 20.15
CA PHE A 243 1.67 0.44 20.85
C PHE A 243 0.67 -0.70 20.72
N MET A 244 -0.61 -0.45 21.02
CA MET A 244 -1.65 -1.50 21.07
C MET A 244 -2.02 -2.06 19.70
N PHE A 245 -2.13 -1.21 18.68
CA PHE A 245 -2.70 -1.61 17.38
C PHE A 245 -1.67 -1.78 16.26
N VAL A 246 -0.43 -1.30 16.44
CA VAL A 246 0.62 -1.40 15.43
C VAL A 246 1.83 -2.17 15.97
N LEU A 247 2.46 -1.68 17.04
CA LEU A 247 3.73 -2.25 17.53
C LEU A 247 3.55 -3.63 18.16
N ALA A 248 2.62 -3.81 19.10
CA ALA A 248 2.40 -5.09 19.75
C ALA A 248 1.94 -6.19 18.78
N PRO A 249 1.00 -5.95 17.85
CA PRO A 249 0.67 -6.91 16.80
C PRO A 249 1.85 -7.23 15.87
N LEU A 250 2.71 -6.25 15.55
CA LEU A 250 3.91 -6.48 14.74
C LEU A 250 4.96 -7.32 15.47
N ILE A 251 5.13 -7.11 16.78
CA ILE A 251 5.97 -7.97 17.64
C ILE A 251 5.42 -9.40 17.64
N PHE A 252 4.11 -9.56 17.84
CA PHE A 252 3.47 -10.87 17.78
C PHE A 252 3.67 -11.56 16.42
N PHE A 253 3.43 -10.84 15.32
CA PHE A 253 3.71 -11.33 13.97
C PHE A 253 5.15 -11.80 13.83
N THR A 254 6.11 -10.97 14.27
CA THR A 254 7.55 -11.24 14.13
C THR A 254 7.95 -12.47 14.94
N ILE A 255 7.44 -12.66 16.16
CA ILE A 255 7.73 -13.88 16.94
C ILE A 255 7.11 -15.11 16.26
N LYS A 256 5.86 -15.00 15.78
CA LYS A 256 5.11 -16.13 15.24
C LYS A 256 5.66 -16.60 13.89
N ILE A 257 6.09 -15.69 12.99
CA ILE A 257 6.60 -16.07 11.66
C ILE A 257 7.85 -16.95 11.72
N TRP A 258 8.67 -16.85 12.77
CA TRP A 258 9.86 -17.69 12.94
C TRP A 258 9.53 -19.18 13.07
N THR A 259 8.36 -19.50 13.62
CA THR A 259 7.92 -20.88 13.87
C THR A 259 6.88 -21.37 12.87
N ALA A 260 6.37 -20.49 12.01
CA ALA A 260 5.33 -20.80 11.04
C ALA A 260 5.82 -21.76 9.95
N LYS A 261 4.99 -22.75 9.61
CA LYS A 261 5.31 -23.79 8.61
C LYS A 261 4.14 -24.12 7.69
N SER A 262 2.90 -23.84 8.08
CA SER A 262 1.72 -24.21 7.28
C SER A 262 1.13 -23.02 6.51
N LYS A 263 0.44 -23.33 5.41
CA LYS A 263 -0.31 -22.37 4.61
C LYS A 263 -1.32 -21.55 5.44
N GLU A 264 -2.02 -22.21 6.38
CA GLU A 264 -2.98 -21.55 7.26
C GLU A 264 -2.33 -20.52 8.21
N GLU A 265 -1.14 -20.86 8.74
CA GLU A 265 -0.36 -19.94 9.57
C GLU A 265 0.09 -18.72 8.75
N PHE A 266 0.62 -18.93 7.54
CA PHE A 266 1.02 -17.83 6.64
C PHE A 266 -0.17 -16.95 6.25
N CYS A 267 -1.33 -17.54 5.95
CA CYS A 267 -2.55 -16.80 5.66
C CYS A 267 -2.98 -15.93 6.85
N THR A 268 -2.99 -16.49 8.06
CA THR A 268 -3.32 -15.76 9.29
C THR A 268 -2.37 -14.59 9.53
N LEU A 269 -1.07 -14.81 9.33
CA LEU A 269 -0.04 -13.78 9.49
C LEU A 269 -0.13 -12.68 8.41
N SER A 270 -0.47 -13.04 7.16
CA SER A 270 -0.73 -12.09 6.07
C SER A 270 -1.96 -11.20 6.36
N ILE A 271 -3.00 -11.77 6.95
CA ILE A 271 -4.19 -11.04 7.41
C ILE A 271 -3.84 -10.11 8.57
N LEU A 272 -3.02 -10.56 9.53
CA LEU A 272 -2.57 -9.73 10.64
C LEU A 272 -1.80 -8.49 10.14
N LEU A 273 -0.86 -8.65 9.20
CA LEU A 273 -0.14 -7.51 8.59
C LEU A 273 -1.09 -6.53 7.88
N LYS A 274 -2.16 -7.05 7.24
CA LYS A 274 -3.20 -6.20 6.65
C LYS A 274 -3.94 -5.37 7.70
N TRP A 275 -4.22 -5.93 8.87
CA TRP A 275 -4.80 -5.20 9.99
C TRP A 275 -3.84 -4.17 10.57
N ILE A 276 -2.55 -4.50 10.68
CA ILE A 276 -1.51 -3.55 11.10
C ILE A 276 -1.46 -2.35 10.15
N LEU A 277 -1.51 -2.56 8.84
CA LEU A 277 -1.62 -1.48 7.85
C LEU A 277 -2.89 -0.64 8.06
N PHE A 278 -4.03 -1.27 8.26
CA PHE A 278 -5.30 -0.58 8.47
C PHE A 278 -5.29 0.30 9.72
N PHE A 279 -4.86 -0.23 10.86
CA PHE A 279 -4.76 0.54 12.09
C PHE A 279 -3.62 1.57 12.05
N GLY A 280 -2.55 1.27 11.31
CA GLY A 280 -1.51 2.21 10.94
C GLY A 280 -2.10 3.42 10.24
N ILE A 281 -2.87 3.24 9.17
CA ILE A 281 -3.57 4.34 8.46
C ILE A 281 -4.47 5.14 9.42
N LEU A 282 -5.27 4.47 10.25
CA LEU A 282 -6.14 5.13 11.22
C LEU A 282 -5.39 5.96 12.27
N SER A 283 -4.14 5.60 12.58
CA SER A 283 -3.34 6.31 13.58
C SER A 283 -3.18 7.80 13.28
N ILE A 284 -3.19 8.21 12.00
CA ILE A 284 -3.02 9.63 11.64
C ILE A 284 -4.15 10.50 12.22
N VAL A 285 -5.36 9.98 12.29
CA VAL A 285 -6.51 10.68 12.90
C VAL A 285 -6.29 10.83 14.40
N ILE A 286 -5.86 9.75 15.05
CA ILE A 286 -5.60 9.73 16.49
C ILE A 286 -4.47 10.70 16.84
N ILE A 287 -3.39 10.70 16.07
CA ILE A 287 -2.26 11.62 16.23
C ILE A 287 -2.73 13.06 16.05
N THR A 288 -3.49 13.34 15.00
CA THR A 288 -3.98 14.69 14.71
C THR A 288 -4.90 15.21 15.81
N LEU A 289 -5.82 14.39 16.29
CA LEU A 289 -6.71 14.74 17.40
C LEU A 289 -5.93 14.90 18.71
N ASN A 290 -4.95 14.03 18.97
CA ASN A 290 -4.13 14.13 20.17
C ASN A 290 -3.32 15.43 20.17
N ILE A 291 -2.72 15.82 19.04
CA ILE A 291 -2.04 17.10 18.89
C ILE A 291 -3.00 18.26 19.20
N LYS A 292 -4.21 18.25 18.63
CA LYS A 292 -5.20 19.33 18.86
C LYS A 292 -5.65 19.50 20.32
N HIS A 293 -5.70 18.42 21.09
CA HIS A 293 -6.15 18.46 22.49
C HIS A 293 -5.00 18.61 23.51
N ASN A 294 -3.74 18.43 23.07
CA ASN A 294 -2.55 18.61 23.89
C ASN A 294 -1.71 19.85 23.51
N ALA A 295 -2.18 20.65 22.53
CA ALA A 295 -1.57 21.91 22.11
C ALA A 295 -2.07 23.12 22.92
#